data_AF-A0A6G1IT09-F1
#
_entry.id   AF-A0A6G1IT09-F1
#
_cell.length_a   1.000
_cell.length_b   1.000
_cell.length_c   1.000
_cell.angle_alpha   90.00
_cell.angle_beta   90.00
_cell.angle_gamma   90.00
#
_symmetry.space_group_name_H-M   'P 1'
#
loop_
_entity.id
_entity.type
_entity.pdbx_description
1 polymer ?
#
loop_
_entity_poly.entity_id
_entity_poly.type
_entity_poly.pdbx_seq_one_letter_code
_entity_poly.pdbx_strand_id
1 'polypeptide(L)'
;MDQVTSATTSKHEVDISTSVPPCHLYGDGDVYGIGVRTGIYIQCFAALSAKISRRYDDLKSLRLGFNAIGASVVIAMYTNIDEGSFIYLETYILFNLIFGLPAESEKEKRALVSGKDLETETTEGGKNDQPKGFREYYQRVYDSIPASSRDYINIGWFLLLELFALGTQLWVYFFGINRGHNPACKAKIFLFANINIYSNSWVILSKIGSVLSVILTAVLLLAGIILLVLGAIFSEYSVDERREADSTEKTAAPSTKEKDKKNQSPAEETPQQRLD
;
A
#
# COMPACT_ATOMS: atom_id res chain seq x y z
N MET A 1 70.10 -50.69 6.43
CA MET A 1 70.39 -50.11 5.10
C MET A 1 69.02 -49.82 4.53
N ASP A 2 68.46 -48.66 4.86
CA ASP A 2 67.08 -48.33 4.51
C ASP A 2 67.09 -46.96 3.86
N GLN A 3 66.93 -46.96 2.54
CA GLN A 3 66.78 -45.77 1.71
C GLN A 3 65.38 -45.21 1.95
N VAL A 4 65.32 -44.06 2.64
CA VAL A 4 64.10 -43.24 2.72
C VAL A 4 64.06 -42.38 1.46
N THR A 5 63.23 -42.78 0.51
CA THR A 5 62.91 -42.04 -0.71
C THR A 5 61.99 -40.85 -0.36
N SER A 6 62.56 -39.65 -0.34
CA SER A 6 61.80 -38.40 -0.30
C SER A 6 61.00 -38.23 -1.59
N ALA A 7 59.68 -38.37 -1.49
CA ALA A 7 58.75 -37.99 -2.54
C ALA A 7 58.59 -36.46 -2.56
N THR A 8 59.13 -35.83 -3.60
CA THR A 8 58.95 -34.41 -3.89
C THR A 8 57.53 -34.19 -4.39
N THR A 9 56.61 -33.83 -3.51
CA THR A 9 55.26 -33.42 -3.86
C THR A 9 55.34 -32.10 -4.62
N SER A 10 55.24 -32.16 -5.95
CA SER A 10 55.18 -30.96 -6.78
C SER A 10 53.96 -30.15 -6.37
N LYS A 11 54.23 -28.95 -5.86
CA LYS A 11 53.24 -27.93 -5.53
C LYS A 11 52.54 -27.56 -6.84
N HIS A 12 51.43 -28.24 -7.13
CA HIS A 12 50.52 -27.83 -8.18
C HIS A 12 49.90 -26.52 -7.68
N GLU A 13 50.49 -25.42 -8.11
CA GLU A 13 49.84 -24.11 -8.11
C GLU A 13 48.68 -24.26 -9.08
N VAL A 14 47.54 -24.71 -8.54
CA VAL A 14 46.26 -24.59 -9.19
C VAL A 14 46.05 -23.08 -9.27
N ASP A 15 46.37 -22.54 -10.43
CA ASP A 15 46.03 -21.19 -10.81
C ASP A 15 44.51 -21.14 -10.87
N ILE A 16 43.90 -20.79 -9.73
CA ILE A 16 42.47 -20.52 -9.57
C ILE A 16 42.19 -19.18 -10.28
N SER A 17 42.38 -19.16 -11.60
CA SER A 17 41.58 -18.37 -12.52
C SER A 17 40.24 -19.08 -12.79
N THR A 18 39.71 -19.79 -11.79
CA THR A 18 38.27 -20.06 -11.79
C THR A 18 37.63 -18.72 -11.49
N SER A 19 36.84 -18.22 -12.44
CA SER A 19 35.89 -17.14 -12.21
C SER A 19 35.30 -17.30 -10.80
N VAL A 20 35.67 -16.42 -9.88
CA VAL A 20 35.06 -16.38 -8.55
C VAL A 20 33.56 -16.40 -8.83
N PRO A 21 32.83 -17.47 -8.45
CA PRO A 21 31.43 -17.60 -8.80
C PRO A 21 30.75 -16.29 -8.41
N PRO A 22 29.96 -15.69 -9.32
CA PRO A 22 29.47 -14.33 -9.13
C PRO A 22 28.91 -14.27 -7.73
N CYS A 23 29.34 -13.26 -6.98
CA CYS A 23 28.79 -12.89 -5.68
C CYS A 23 27.26 -12.94 -5.71
N HIS A 24 26.71 -14.12 -5.51
CA HIS A 24 25.30 -14.36 -5.68
C HIS A 24 24.73 -14.05 -4.32
N LEU A 25 24.14 -12.85 -4.21
CA LEU A 25 23.26 -12.57 -3.10
C LEU A 25 22.13 -13.60 -3.19
N TYR A 26 22.16 -14.58 -2.30
CA TYR A 26 21.01 -15.44 -2.07
C TYR A 26 19.96 -14.60 -1.37
N GLY A 27 19.03 -14.08 -2.17
CA GLY A 27 17.76 -13.60 -1.67
C GLY A 27 16.79 -14.77 -1.54
N ASP A 28 15.84 -14.65 -0.63
CA ASP A 28 14.76 -15.63 -0.53
C ASP A 28 13.93 -15.63 -1.83
N GLY A 29 13.85 -16.80 -2.46
CA GLY A 29 13.09 -17.01 -3.69
C GLY A 29 11.62 -16.66 -3.55
N ASP A 30 11.05 -16.66 -2.34
CA ASP A 30 9.65 -16.30 -2.10
C ASP A 30 9.45 -14.78 -2.06
N VAL A 31 10.32 -14.06 -1.35
CA VAL A 31 10.30 -12.58 -1.29
C VAL A 31 10.64 -11.96 -2.65
N TYR A 32 11.63 -12.53 -3.32
CA TYR A 32 12.01 -12.12 -4.68
C TYR A 32 11.23 -12.86 -5.76
N GLY A 33 10.27 -13.69 -5.36
CA GLY A 33 9.52 -14.56 -6.25
C GLY A 33 8.78 -13.79 -7.31
N ILE A 34 8.53 -14.48 -8.42
CA ILE A 34 7.75 -13.91 -9.52
C ILE A 34 6.38 -13.43 -9.02
N GLY A 35 5.79 -14.10 -8.02
CA GLY A 35 4.51 -13.72 -7.41
C GLY A 35 4.53 -12.33 -6.76
N VAL A 36 5.48 -12.05 -5.85
CA VAL A 36 5.57 -10.74 -5.17
C VAL A 36 5.83 -9.63 -6.18
N ARG A 37 6.77 -9.85 -7.11
CA ARG A 37 7.11 -8.86 -8.17
C ARG A 37 5.92 -8.58 -9.09
N THR A 38 5.27 -9.63 -9.60
CA THR A 38 4.10 -9.46 -10.49
C THR A 38 2.93 -8.83 -9.74
N GLY A 39 2.70 -9.20 -8.48
CA GLY A 39 1.70 -8.56 -7.62
C GLY A 39 1.94 -7.06 -7.50
N ILE A 40 3.17 -6.65 -7.20
CA ILE A 40 3.57 -5.24 -7.16
C ILE A 40 3.29 -4.54 -8.50
N TYR A 41 3.73 -5.12 -9.61
CA TYR A 41 3.53 -4.50 -10.93
C TYR A 41 2.05 -4.36 -11.30
N ILE A 42 1.25 -5.38 -11.01
CA ILE A 42 -0.20 -5.35 -11.23
C ILE A 42 -0.85 -4.28 -10.36
N GLN A 43 -0.45 -4.16 -9.09
CA GLN A 43 -0.99 -3.13 -8.20
C GLN A 43 -0.58 -1.72 -8.62
N CYS A 44 0.68 -1.50 -9.03
CA CYS A 44 1.12 -0.22 -9.60
C CYS A 44 0.35 0.13 -10.88
N PHE A 45 0.14 -0.85 -11.76
CA PHE A 45 -0.65 -0.68 -12.97
C PHE A 45 -2.11 -0.34 -12.66
N ALA A 46 -2.71 -1.00 -11.68
CA ALA A 46 -4.06 -0.72 -11.23
C ALA A 46 -4.18 0.68 -10.58
N ALA A 47 -3.18 1.11 -9.81
CA ALA A 47 -3.11 2.47 -9.25
C ALA A 47 -3.08 3.51 -10.37
N LEU A 48 -2.20 3.31 -11.35
CA LEU A 48 -2.07 4.20 -12.51
C LEU A 48 -3.37 4.23 -13.33
N SER A 49 -3.98 3.07 -13.56
CA SER A 49 -5.24 2.95 -14.31
C SER A 49 -6.39 3.65 -13.60
N ALA A 50 -6.50 3.50 -12.27
CA ALA A 50 -7.50 4.19 -11.45
C ALA A 50 -7.28 5.72 -11.47
N LYS A 51 -6.01 6.17 -11.41
CA LYS A 51 -5.62 7.59 -11.53
C LYS A 51 -6.04 8.17 -12.88
N ILE A 52 -5.67 7.51 -13.98
CA ILE A 52 -6.03 7.92 -15.36
C ILE A 52 -7.55 7.96 -15.54
N SER A 53 -8.26 6.98 -14.98
CA SER A 53 -9.73 6.88 -15.10
C SER A 53 -10.49 7.79 -14.14
N ARG A 54 -9.78 8.58 -13.29
CA ARG A 54 -10.35 9.42 -12.23
C ARG A 54 -11.28 8.66 -11.27
N ARG A 55 -11.05 7.36 -11.05
CA ARG A 55 -11.83 6.51 -10.15
C ARG A 55 -11.18 6.43 -8.77
N TYR A 56 -11.34 7.50 -7.99
CA TYR A 56 -10.69 7.62 -6.68
C TYR A 56 -11.22 6.64 -5.63
N ASP A 57 -12.44 6.14 -5.79
CA ASP A 57 -12.98 5.11 -4.89
C ASP A 57 -12.26 3.76 -5.06
N ASP A 58 -11.81 3.45 -6.27
CA ASP A 58 -11.05 2.21 -6.55
C ASP A 58 -9.67 2.24 -5.88
N LEU A 59 -9.08 3.44 -5.69
CA LEU A 59 -7.80 3.60 -4.97
C LEU A 59 -7.92 3.20 -3.49
N LYS A 60 -9.11 3.28 -2.88
CA LYS A 60 -9.33 2.86 -1.49
C LYS A 60 -9.17 1.35 -1.36
N SER A 61 -9.82 0.60 -2.25
CA SER A 61 -9.68 -0.87 -2.33
C SER A 61 -8.25 -1.28 -2.65
N LEU A 62 -7.58 -0.51 -3.50
CA LEU A 62 -6.18 -0.75 -3.85
C LEU A 62 -5.24 -0.59 -2.64
N ARG A 63 -5.47 0.43 -1.81
CA ARG A 63 -4.68 0.66 -0.59
C ARG A 63 -4.81 -0.50 0.39
N LEU A 64 -6.00 -1.08 0.54
CA LEU A 64 -6.20 -2.28 1.35
C LEU A 64 -5.37 -3.45 0.80
N GLY A 65 -5.39 -3.66 -0.52
CA GLY A 65 -4.57 -4.67 -1.18
C GLY A 65 -3.06 -4.45 -0.99
N PHE A 66 -2.59 -3.21 -1.09
CA PHE A 66 -1.19 -2.86 -0.82
C PHE A 66 -0.79 -3.15 0.62
N ASN A 67 -1.63 -2.76 1.59
CA ASN A 67 -1.39 -3.03 3.00
C ASN A 67 -1.34 -4.54 3.30
N ALA A 68 -2.21 -5.33 2.65
CA ALA A 68 -2.23 -6.78 2.81
C ALA A 68 -0.95 -7.44 2.25
N ILE A 69 -0.51 -7.04 1.04
CA ILE A 69 0.76 -7.54 0.47
C ILE A 69 1.95 -7.07 1.30
N GLY A 70 1.96 -5.81 1.74
CA GLY A 70 3.01 -5.29 2.62
C GLY A 70 3.14 -6.11 3.90
N ALA A 71 2.00 -6.42 4.55
CA ALA A 71 1.96 -7.27 5.73
C ALA A 71 2.45 -8.70 5.44
N SER A 72 2.07 -9.31 4.30
CA SER A 72 2.51 -10.67 3.97
C SER A 72 4.02 -10.74 3.73
N VAL A 73 4.59 -9.75 3.03
CA VAL A 73 6.04 -9.69 2.79
C VAL A 73 6.80 -9.43 4.09
N VAL A 74 6.26 -8.57 4.96
CA VAL A 74 6.78 -8.36 6.32
C VAL A 74 6.83 -9.68 7.11
N ILE A 75 5.75 -10.47 7.09
CA ILE A 75 5.70 -11.75 7.81
C ILE A 75 6.74 -12.71 7.22
N ALA A 76 6.81 -12.85 5.89
CA ALA A 76 7.76 -13.72 5.22
C ALA A 76 9.23 -13.35 5.52
N MET A 77 9.54 -12.05 5.52
CA MET A 77 10.87 -11.55 5.88
C MET A 77 11.29 -11.97 7.30
N TYR A 78 10.34 -12.00 8.25
CA TYR A 78 10.62 -12.39 9.63
C TYR A 78 10.77 -13.90 9.80
N THR A 79 10.00 -14.70 9.06
CA THR A 79 10.16 -16.16 9.11
C THR A 79 11.51 -16.61 8.57
N ASN A 80 12.09 -15.84 7.65
CA ASN A 80 13.35 -16.19 6.97
C ASN A 80 14.57 -15.45 7.52
N ILE A 81 14.42 -14.75 8.66
CA ILE A 81 15.50 -13.96 9.29
C ILE A 81 16.68 -14.84 9.76
N ASP A 82 16.40 -16.10 10.09
CA ASP A 82 17.39 -17.04 10.62
C ASP A 82 18.20 -17.74 9.51
N GLU A 83 17.73 -17.72 8.26
CA GLU A 83 18.38 -18.39 7.14
C GLU A 83 19.49 -17.55 6.48
N GLY A 84 19.78 -16.37 7.04
CA GLY A 84 20.80 -15.47 6.50
C GLY A 84 20.36 -14.78 5.20
N SER A 85 19.05 -14.60 5.00
CA SER A 85 18.51 -13.82 3.89
C SER A 85 19.12 -12.41 3.87
N PHE A 86 19.15 -11.81 2.68
CA PHE A 86 19.65 -10.45 2.48
C PHE A 86 18.60 -9.41 2.91
N ILE A 87 18.22 -9.47 4.19
CA ILE A 87 17.22 -8.66 4.90
C ILE A 87 17.32 -7.18 4.57
N TYR A 88 18.54 -6.67 4.38
CA TYR A 88 18.79 -5.28 4.01
C TYR A 88 18.11 -4.87 2.70
N LEU A 89 18.28 -5.66 1.64
CA LEU A 89 17.73 -5.37 0.32
C LEU A 89 16.20 -5.53 0.34
N GLU A 90 15.70 -6.53 1.08
CA GLU A 90 14.27 -6.80 1.26
C GLU A 90 13.59 -5.62 1.97
N THR A 91 14.16 -5.15 3.08
CA THR A 91 13.69 -3.96 3.81
C THR A 91 13.69 -2.73 2.92
N TYR A 92 14.72 -2.54 2.09
CA TYR A 92 14.83 -1.39 1.20
C TYR A 92 13.74 -1.40 0.10
N ILE A 93 13.49 -2.56 -0.51
CA ILE A 93 12.44 -2.72 -1.52
C ILE A 93 11.06 -2.46 -0.89
N LEU A 94 10.80 -3.07 0.27
CA LEU A 94 9.59 -2.85 1.07
C LEU A 94 9.36 -1.38 1.36
N PHE A 95 10.40 -0.67 1.83
CA PHE A 95 10.32 0.75 2.13
C PHE A 95 9.90 1.57 0.92
N ASN A 96 10.53 1.36 -0.25
CA ASN A 96 10.18 2.11 -1.46
C ASN A 96 8.74 1.82 -1.94
N LEU A 97 8.27 0.59 -1.75
CA LEU A 97 6.91 0.17 -2.09
C LEU A 97 5.85 0.82 -1.20
N ILE A 98 6.09 0.86 0.10
CA ILE A 98 5.17 1.40 1.08
C ILE A 98 5.07 2.93 0.92
N PHE A 99 6.18 3.63 0.66
CA PHE A 99 6.20 5.09 0.55
C PHE A 99 5.67 5.67 -0.77
N GLY A 100 5.90 4.99 -1.90
CA GLY A 100 5.71 5.62 -3.21
C GLY A 100 4.26 5.96 -3.56
N LEU A 101 3.29 5.20 -3.06
CA LEU A 101 1.92 5.22 -3.56
C LEU A 101 0.94 6.11 -2.78
N PRO A 102 0.95 6.15 -1.44
CA PRO A 102 -0.04 6.93 -0.70
C PRO A 102 0.18 8.45 -0.85
N ALA A 103 1.44 8.88 -0.94
CA ALA A 103 1.83 10.29 -0.94
C ALA A 103 1.35 11.07 -2.18
N GLU A 104 1.17 10.40 -3.32
CA GLU A 104 0.67 11.07 -4.54
C GLU A 104 -0.85 11.29 -4.51
N SER A 105 -1.60 10.36 -3.90
CA SER A 105 -3.06 10.43 -3.89
C SER A 105 -3.62 11.65 -3.16
N GLU A 106 -2.88 12.16 -2.17
CA GLU A 106 -3.23 13.35 -1.38
C GLU A 106 -3.03 14.66 -2.15
N LYS A 107 -1.96 14.75 -2.94
CA LYS A 107 -1.62 15.99 -3.68
C LYS A 107 -2.65 16.29 -4.76
N GLU A 108 -3.16 15.25 -5.42
CA GLU A 108 -4.12 15.38 -6.52
C GLU A 108 -5.53 15.75 -6.02
N LYS A 109 -5.95 15.23 -4.86
CA LYS A 109 -7.19 15.68 -4.20
C LYS A 109 -7.15 17.18 -3.90
N ARG A 110 -6.02 17.69 -3.39
CA ARG A 110 -5.87 19.13 -3.12
C ARG A 110 -5.83 19.95 -4.39
N ALA A 111 -5.25 19.45 -5.48
CA ALA A 111 -5.26 20.13 -6.77
C ALA A 111 -6.68 20.24 -7.36
N LEU A 112 -7.47 19.16 -7.28
CA LEU A 112 -8.88 19.16 -7.72
C LEU A 112 -9.77 20.08 -6.88
N VAL A 113 -9.59 20.06 -5.55
CA VAL A 113 -10.35 20.96 -4.63
C VAL A 113 -9.92 22.41 -4.80
N SER A 114 -8.65 22.67 -5.15
CA SER A 114 -8.15 24.04 -5.37
C SER A 114 -8.76 24.73 -6.60
N GLY A 115 -9.52 24.02 -7.45
CA GLY A 115 -10.41 24.62 -8.45
C GLY A 115 -9.75 25.55 -9.47
N LYS A 116 -8.42 25.54 -9.60
CA LYS A 116 -7.68 26.54 -10.40
C LYS A 116 -7.70 26.30 -11.90
N ASP A 117 -8.08 25.10 -12.36
CA ASP A 117 -7.90 24.72 -13.77
C ASP A 117 -9.20 24.57 -14.55
N LEU A 118 -10.36 24.93 -13.97
CA LEU A 118 -11.66 24.87 -14.67
C LEU A 118 -12.18 26.25 -15.10
N GLU A 119 -11.32 27.27 -15.18
CA GLU A 119 -11.68 28.61 -15.68
C GLU A 119 -11.17 28.91 -17.10
N THR A 120 -10.44 28.01 -17.76
CA THR A 120 -9.83 28.30 -19.07
C THR A 120 -10.26 27.33 -20.17
N GLU A 121 -11.56 27.14 -20.37
CA GLU A 121 -12.11 26.80 -21.70
C GLU A 121 -13.64 26.96 -21.71
N THR A 122 -14.10 28.20 -21.70
CA THR A 122 -15.38 28.53 -22.35
C THR A 122 -15.25 29.90 -22.96
N THR A 123 -14.58 29.88 -24.10
CA THR A 123 -14.58 30.97 -25.07
C THR A 123 -16.03 31.22 -25.49
N GLU A 124 -16.50 32.41 -25.14
CA GLU A 124 -17.45 33.27 -25.84
C GLU A 124 -18.72 32.63 -26.42
N GLY A 125 -19.87 33.02 -25.85
CA GLY A 125 -21.10 33.13 -26.64
C GLY A 125 -22.33 32.41 -26.11
N GLY A 126 -22.54 32.37 -24.80
CA GLY A 126 -23.82 31.90 -24.27
C GLY A 126 -24.08 32.43 -22.86
N LYS A 127 -24.96 33.42 -22.74
CA LYS A 127 -25.55 33.85 -21.46
C LYS A 127 -26.46 32.74 -20.94
N ASN A 128 -25.87 31.65 -20.46
CA ASN A 128 -26.58 30.69 -19.63
C ASN A 128 -26.36 31.12 -18.18
N ASP A 129 -27.41 31.69 -17.59
CA ASP A 129 -27.55 31.97 -16.17
C ASP A 129 -27.54 30.65 -15.37
N GLN A 130 -26.39 29.98 -15.32
CA GLN A 130 -26.14 28.92 -14.35
C GLN A 130 -26.14 29.59 -12.96
N PRO A 131 -27.04 29.19 -12.06
CA PRO A 131 -27.21 29.86 -10.78
C PRO A 131 -25.92 29.71 -9.96
N LYS A 132 -25.31 30.84 -9.59
CA LYS A 132 -24.09 30.91 -8.77
C LYS A 132 -24.15 30.05 -7.49
N GLY A 133 -25.34 29.75 -6.99
CA GLY A 133 -25.56 28.90 -5.81
C GLY A 133 -25.18 27.43 -5.98
N PHE A 134 -25.14 26.88 -7.20
CA PHE A 134 -24.87 25.45 -7.39
C PHE A 134 -23.40 25.09 -7.09
N ARG A 135 -22.45 25.96 -7.46
CA ARG A 135 -21.02 25.77 -7.15
C ARG A 135 -20.76 25.86 -5.65
N GLU A 136 -21.35 26.86 -4.99
CA GLU A 136 -21.23 27.03 -3.54
C GLU A 136 -21.85 25.87 -2.77
N TYR A 137 -22.94 25.28 -3.28
CA TYR A 137 -23.56 24.10 -2.70
C TYR A 137 -22.65 22.88 -2.78
N TYR A 138 -22.11 22.55 -3.95
CA TYR A 138 -21.20 21.39 -4.09
C TYR A 138 -19.90 21.57 -3.33
N GLN A 139 -19.33 22.78 -3.30
CA GLN A 139 -18.14 23.06 -2.50
C GLN A 139 -18.43 22.85 -1.00
N ARG A 140 -19.56 23.35 -0.50
CA ARG A 140 -19.96 23.20 0.90
C ARG A 140 -20.29 21.75 1.26
N VAL A 141 -20.86 20.98 0.33
CA VAL A 141 -21.09 19.53 0.47
C VAL A 141 -19.76 18.78 0.47
N TYR A 142 -18.83 19.09 -0.43
CA TYR A 142 -17.51 18.44 -0.45
C TYR A 142 -16.68 18.76 0.80
N ASP A 143 -16.68 20.03 1.24
CA ASP A 143 -15.97 20.49 2.43
C ASP A 143 -16.60 19.96 3.73
N SER A 144 -17.86 19.53 3.69
CA SER A 144 -18.56 18.93 4.83
C SER A 144 -18.58 17.40 4.83
N ILE A 145 -18.03 16.73 3.82
CA ILE A 145 -17.82 15.28 3.88
C ILE A 145 -16.57 15.05 4.75
N PRO A 146 -16.72 14.67 6.05
CA PRO A 146 -15.55 14.26 6.82
C PRO A 146 -14.87 13.13 6.05
N ALA A 147 -13.54 13.09 6.06
CA ALA A 147 -12.82 11.92 5.58
C ALA A 147 -13.50 10.69 6.19
N SER A 148 -13.86 9.72 5.35
CA SER A 148 -14.66 8.58 5.83
C SER A 148 -13.93 7.96 7.01
N SER A 149 -14.64 7.48 8.04
CA SER A 149 -14.04 6.71 9.15
C SER A 149 -13.06 5.64 8.66
N ARG A 150 -13.37 5.03 7.50
CA ARG A 150 -12.49 4.10 6.77
C ARG A 150 -11.16 4.71 6.32
N ASP A 151 -11.12 5.97 5.90
CA ASP A 151 -9.90 6.64 5.49
C ASP A 151 -8.95 6.84 6.69
N TYR A 152 -9.47 7.22 7.85
CA TYR A 152 -8.69 7.32 9.09
C TYR A 152 -8.13 5.97 9.53
N ILE A 153 -8.95 4.92 9.49
CA ILE A 153 -8.51 3.55 9.84
C ILE A 153 -7.41 3.08 8.89
N ASN A 154 -7.58 3.29 7.58
CA ASN A 154 -6.60 2.89 6.57
C ASN A 154 -5.27 3.65 6.71
N ILE A 155 -5.32 4.95 7.00
CA ILE A 155 -4.11 5.76 7.24
C ILE A 155 -3.45 5.32 8.55
N GLY A 156 -4.23 5.09 9.61
CA GLY A 156 -3.71 4.58 10.89
C GLY A 156 -3.02 3.23 10.73
N TRP A 157 -3.62 2.29 10.00
CA TRP A 157 -3.00 1.00 9.70
C TRP A 157 -1.73 1.14 8.87
N PHE A 158 -1.74 2.02 7.86
CA PHE A 158 -0.55 2.33 7.07
C PHE A 158 0.59 2.85 7.96
N LEU A 159 0.30 3.76 8.90
CA LEU A 159 1.29 4.27 9.86
C LEU A 159 1.82 3.19 10.81
N LEU A 160 1.02 2.19 11.17
CA LEU A 160 1.48 1.04 11.96
C LEU A 160 2.39 0.10 11.16
N LEU A 161 2.10 -0.14 9.88
CA LEU A 161 3.00 -0.89 9.00
C LEU A 161 4.32 -0.14 8.79
N GLU A 162 4.23 1.19 8.68
CA GLU A 162 5.40 2.06 8.58
C GLU A 162 6.29 2.00 9.83
N LEU A 163 5.68 2.00 11.01
CA LEU A 163 6.39 1.83 12.28
C LEU A 163 7.25 0.57 12.28
N PHE A 164 6.71 -0.51 11.72
CA PHE A 164 7.42 -1.77 11.62
C PHE A 164 8.60 -1.71 10.65
N ALA A 165 8.39 -1.11 9.47
CA ALA A 165 9.44 -0.93 8.47
C ALA A 165 10.58 -0.03 8.97
N LEU A 166 10.28 1.00 9.78
CA LEU A 166 11.31 1.86 10.37
C LEU A 166 11.98 1.22 11.59
N GLY A 167 11.22 0.53 12.44
CA GLY A 167 11.75 -0.16 13.62
C GLY A 167 12.75 -1.25 13.25
N THR A 168 12.51 -1.97 12.16
CA THR A 168 13.44 -2.99 11.63
C THR A 168 14.76 -2.40 11.15
N GLN A 169 14.78 -1.15 10.66
CA GLN A 169 16.02 -0.52 10.18
C GLN A 169 17.09 -0.47 11.28
N LEU A 170 16.71 -0.16 12.52
CA LEU A 170 17.67 -0.10 13.63
C LEU A 170 18.38 -1.46 13.81
N TRP A 171 17.61 -2.55 13.80
CA TRP A 171 18.18 -3.89 13.92
C TRP A 171 19.06 -4.22 12.71
N VAL A 172 18.58 -3.93 11.50
CA VAL A 172 19.30 -4.21 10.25
C VAL A 172 20.65 -3.51 10.20
N TYR A 173 20.72 -2.21 10.53
CA TYR A 173 21.98 -1.47 10.39
C TYR A 173 22.96 -1.69 11.55
N PHE A 174 22.48 -2.04 12.74
CA PHE A 174 23.35 -2.32 13.87
C PHE A 174 23.82 -3.77 13.91
N PHE A 175 22.96 -4.73 13.59
CA PHE A 175 23.22 -6.15 13.74
C PHE A 175 23.16 -6.92 12.42
N GLY A 176 22.24 -6.56 11.52
CA GLY A 176 21.99 -7.30 10.28
C GLY A 176 23.03 -7.07 9.18
N ILE A 177 23.59 -5.87 9.04
CA ILE A 177 24.37 -5.47 7.87
C ILE A 177 25.65 -6.28 7.66
N ASN A 178 26.20 -6.87 8.72
CA ASN A 178 27.40 -7.70 8.62
C ASN A 178 27.09 -9.20 8.51
N ARG A 179 25.81 -9.61 8.66
CA ARG A 179 25.43 -11.02 8.51
C ARG A 179 25.51 -11.39 7.02
N GLY A 180 26.19 -12.50 6.73
CA GLY A 180 26.40 -12.97 5.35
C GLY A 180 27.40 -12.13 4.54
N HIS A 181 28.08 -11.14 5.14
CA HIS A 181 29.09 -10.37 4.43
C HIS A 181 30.35 -11.22 4.15
N ASN A 182 30.63 -11.44 2.87
CA ASN A 182 31.90 -11.98 2.43
C ASN A 182 32.84 -10.82 2.06
N PRO A 183 34.01 -10.65 2.72
CA PRO A 183 34.93 -9.54 2.44
C PRO A 183 35.55 -9.61 1.03
N ALA A 184 35.58 -10.79 0.40
CA ALA A 184 35.99 -10.92 -1.00
C ALA A 184 34.95 -10.35 -1.98
N CYS A 185 33.75 -10.07 -1.50
CA CYS A 185 32.61 -9.70 -2.30
C CYS A 185 32.27 -8.21 -2.19
N LYS A 186 32.40 -7.48 -3.30
CA LYS A 186 32.00 -6.07 -3.39
C LYS A 186 30.57 -5.94 -3.91
N ALA A 187 29.59 -6.09 -3.02
CA ALA A 187 28.20 -5.80 -3.36
C ALA A 187 28.03 -4.30 -3.64
N LYS A 188 27.57 -3.96 -4.84
CA LYS A 188 27.28 -2.59 -5.26
C LYS A 188 25.79 -2.45 -5.51
N ILE A 189 25.19 -1.39 -4.97
CA ILE A 189 23.82 -0.99 -5.31
C ILE A 189 23.92 0.27 -6.15
N PHE A 190 23.06 0.36 -7.17
CA PHE A 190 22.89 1.57 -7.95
C PHE A 190 21.71 2.38 -7.38
N LEU A 191 22.01 3.55 -6.79
CA LEU A 191 20.99 4.53 -6.42
C LEU A 191 21.02 5.70 -7.41
N PHE A 192 22.08 6.50 -7.31
CA PHE A 192 22.46 7.56 -8.28
C PHE A 192 23.92 7.41 -8.75
N ALA A 193 24.67 6.58 -8.03
CA ALA A 193 26.00 6.12 -8.35
C ALA A 193 26.15 4.69 -7.82
N ASN A 194 27.17 3.98 -8.27
CA ASN A 194 27.52 2.66 -7.73
C ASN A 194 28.13 2.84 -6.33
N ILE A 195 27.35 2.56 -5.29
CA ILE A 195 27.78 2.67 -3.89
C ILE A 195 28.04 1.25 -3.36
N ASN A 196 29.19 1.07 -2.69
CA ASN A 196 29.46 -0.15 -1.94
C ASN A 196 28.70 -0.09 -0.61
N ILE A 197 27.76 -1.02 -0.41
CA ILE A 197 26.91 -1.11 0.79
C ILE A 197 27.76 -1.27 2.05
N TYR A 198 28.90 -1.94 1.92
CA TYR A 198 29.82 -2.22 3.02
C TYR A 198 30.88 -1.13 3.20
N SER A 199 30.78 0.00 2.50
CA SER A 199 31.68 1.13 2.77
C SER A 199 31.40 1.70 4.16
N ASN A 200 32.46 1.97 4.93
CA ASN A 200 32.33 2.52 6.29
C ASN A 200 31.46 3.77 6.33
N SER A 201 31.59 4.65 5.33
CA SER A 201 30.78 5.87 5.23
C SER A 201 29.29 5.57 5.08
N TRP A 202 28.93 4.59 4.25
CA TRP A 202 27.53 4.18 4.07
C TRP A 202 26.96 3.57 5.35
N VAL A 203 27.70 2.63 5.96
CA VAL A 203 27.28 1.98 7.22
C VAL A 203 27.06 3.01 8.33
N ILE A 204 27.97 3.98 8.48
CA ILE A 204 27.84 5.05 9.49
C ILE A 204 26.62 5.92 9.18
N LEU A 205 26.47 6.37 7.93
CA LEU A 205 25.35 7.20 7.51
C LEU A 205 24.01 6.49 7.76
N SER A 206 23.91 5.21 7.41
CA SER A 206 22.70 4.42 7.61
C SER A 206 22.39 4.18 9.09
N LYS A 207 23.41 3.97 9.94
CA LYS A 207 23.20 3.89 11.40
C LYS A 207 22.63 5.19 11.96
N ILE A 208 23.17 6.34 11.56
CA ILE A 208 22.64 7.65 11.97
C ILE A 208 21.20 7.80 11.48
N GLY A 209 20.92 7.49 10.21
CA GLY A 209 19.59 7.51 9.64
C GLY A 209 18.60 6.64 10.41
N SER A 210 19.02 5.46 10.86
CA SER A 210 18.18 4.53 11.65
C SER A 210 17.86 5.05 13.05
N VAL A 211 18.75 5.81 13.68
CA VAL A 211 18.45 6.46 14.97
C VAL A 211 17.44 7.58 14.78
N LEU A 212 17.59 8.38 13.73
CA LEU A 212 16.62 9.43 13.39
C LEU A 212 15.25 8.83 13.03
N SER A 213 15.22 7.70 12.33
CA SER A 213 13.98 7.04 11.97
C SER A 213 13.22 6.51 13.18
N VAL A 214 13.88 6.09 14.26
CA VAL A 214 13.22 5.72 15.53
C VAL A 214 12.47 6.91 16.15
N ILE A 215 13.05 8.11 16.11
CA ILE A 215 12.39 9.32 16.61
C ILE A 215 11.13 9.61 15.78
N LEU A 216 11.27 9.56 14.44
CA LEU A 216 10.14 9.72 13.53
C LEU A 216 9.06 8.65 13.78
N THR A 217 9.48 7.41 14.00
CA THR A 217 8.61 6.26 14.30
C THR A 217 7.76 6.52 15.55
N ALA A 218 8.33 7.07 16.61
CA ALA A 218 7.57 7.40 17.82
C ALA A 218 6.48 8.45 17.54
N VAL A 219 6.78 9.47 16.73
CA VAL A 219 5.81 10.48 16.31
C VAL A 219 4.70 9.87 15.46
N LEU A 220 5.06 9.02 14.48
CA LEU A 220 4.11 8.34 13.61
C LEU A 220 3.25 7.34 14.37
N LEU A 221 3.77 6.67 15.40
CA LEU A 221 3.01 5.78 16.29
C LEU A 221 1.88 6.53 16.96
N LEU A 222 2.20 7.66 17.60
CA LEU A 222 1.22 8.48 18.30
C LEU A 222 0.15 8.99 17.32
N ALA A 223 0.57 9.49 16.16
CA ALA A 223 -0.35 9.92 15.12
C ALA A 223 -1.25 8.77 14.62
N GLY A 224 -0.67 7.58 14.38
CA GLY A 224 -1.40 6.39 13.94
C GLY A 224 -2.44 5.93 14.95
N ILE A 225 -2.07 5.86 16.24
CA ILE A 225 -3.01 5.53 17.32
C ILE A 225 -4.14 6.55 17.39
N ILE A 226 -3.83 7.85 17.35
CA ILE A 226 -4.84 8.91 17.37
C ILE A 226 -5.81 8.76 16.19
N LEU A 227 -5.30 8.53 14.98
CA LEU A 227 -6.15 8.35 13.79
C LEU A 227 -7.00 7.08 13.86
N LEU A 228 -6.48 5.98 14.42
CA LEU A 228 -7.27 4.76 14.63
C LEU A 228 -8.40 4.99 15.63
N VAL A 229 -8.12 5.67 16.75
CA VAL A 229 -9.13 6.00 17.77
C VAL A 229 -10.20 6.92 17.18
N LEU A 230 -9.80 7.98 16.47
CA LEU A 230 -10.74 8.87 15.79
C LEU A 230 -11.58 8.11 14.76
N GLY A 231 -10.94 7.28 13.92
CA GLY A 231 -11.62 6.45 12.93
C GLY A 231 -12.65 5.51 13.56
N ALA A 232 -12.33 4.90 14.70
CA ALA A 232 -13.26 4.05 15.45
C ALA A 232 -14.46 4.84 15.98
N ILE A 233 -14.22 5.98 16.63
CA ILE A 233 -15.29 6.85 17.17
C ILE A 233 -16.23 7.33 16.05
N PHE A 234 -15.68 7.82 14.94
CA PHE A 234 -16.48 8.26 13.79
C PHE A 234 -17.21 7.10 13.11
N SER A 235 -16.65 5.89 13.14
CA SER A 235 -17.31 4.70 12.60
C SER A 235 -18.60 4.40 13.35
N GLU A 236 -18.59 4.45 14.69
CA GLU A 236 -19.78 4.24 15.52
C GLU A 236 -20.85 5.29 15.23
N TYR A 237 -20.46 6.57 15.21
CA TYR A 237 -21.38 7.68 14.92
C TYR A 237 -22.09 7.51 13.57
N SER A 238 -21.37 7.07 12.55
CA SER A 238 -21.94 6.86 11.20
C SER A 238 -22.95 5.71 11.12
N VAL A 239 -22.89 4.75 12.03
CA VAL A 239 -23.84 3.63 12.09
C VAL A 239 -25.15 4.09 12.71
N ASP A 240 -25.08 4.92 13.75
CA ASP A 240 -26.25 5.43 14.44
C ASP A 240 -27.05 6.40 13.55
N GLU A 241 -26.37 7.29 12.82
CA GLU A 241 -27.03 8.19 11.85
C GLU A 241 -27.82 7.42 10.77
N ARG A 242 -27.27 6.30 10.28
CA ARG A 242 -27.98 5.42 9.32
C ARG A 242 -29.20 4.76 9.94
N ARG A 243 -29.13 4.34 11.20
CA ARG A 243 -30.26 3.73 11.91
C ARG A 243 -31.40 4.73 12.13
N GLU A 244 -31.07 5.98 12.43
CA GLU A 244 -32.07 7.06 12.57
C GLU A 244 -32.73 7.40 11.23
N ALA A 245 -31.96 7.46 10.14
CA ALA A 245 -32.48 7.68 8.80
C ALA A 245 -33.47 6.57 8.38
N ASP A 246 -33.10 5.29 8.56
CA ASP A 246 -33.96 4.14 8.25
C ASP A 246 -35.24 4.12 9.11
N SER A 247 -35.15 4.58 10.36
CA SER A 247 -36.31 4.67 11.27
C SER A 247 -37.28 5.77 10.85
N THR A 248 -36.75 6.89 10.35
CA THR A 248 -37.54 8.01 9.85
C THR A 248 -38.24 7.64 8.53
N GLU A 249 -37.55 6.95 7.62
CA GLU A 249 -38.14 6.49 6.36
C GLU A 249 -39.32 5.53 6.57
N LYS A 250 -39.19 4.57 7.50
CA LYS A 250 -40.29 3.65 7.86
C LYS A 250 -41.51 4.34 8.47
N THR A 251 -41.29 5.45 9.17
CA THR A 251 -42.38 6.22 9.79
C THR A 251 -43.03 7.17 8.79
N ALA A 252 -42.27 7.66 7.81
CA ALA A 252 -42.73 8.61 6.80
C ALA A 252 -43.44 7.95 5.62
N ALA A 253 -43.25 6.64 5.36
CA ALA A 253 -43.97 5.91 4.32
C ALA A 253 -45.43 5.66 4.74
N PRO A 254 -46.42 6.42 4.21
CA PRO A 254 -47.81 6.18 4.53
C PRO A 254 -48.23 4.85 3.91
N SER A 255 -49.12 4.13 4.60
CA SER A 255 -49.78 2.91 4.16
C SER A 255 -50.58 3.10 2.86
N THR A 256 -49.91 3.24 1.72
CA THR A 256 -50.54 3.30 0.39
C THR A 256 -50.88 1.90 -0.15
N LYS A 257 -50.92 0.87 0.72
CA LYS A 257 -51.32 -0.50 0.35
C LYS A 257 -52.76 -0.87 0.74
N GLU A 258 -53.55 0.08 1.22
CA GLU A 258 -54.96 -0.16 1.57
C GLU A 258 -55.93 0.59 0.64
N LYS A 259 -55.67 0.59 -0.68
CA LYS A 259 -56.69 0.99 -1.67
C LYS A 259 -56.86 0.07 -2.88
N ASP A 260 -56.00 -0.92 -3.10
CA ASP A 260 -56.15 -1.82 -4.27
C ASP A 260 -56.85 -3.17 -3.98
N LYS A 261 -57.23 -3.46 -2.73
CA LYS A 261 -57.97 -4.70 -2.41
C LYS A 261 -59.50 -4.60 -2.60
N LYS A 262 -60.02 -3.51 -3.17
CA LYS A 262 -61.47 -3.33 -3.42
C LYS A 262 -61.88 -3.39 -4.90
N ASN A 263 -60.95 -3.64 -5.83
CA ASN A 263 -61.24 -3.79 -7.26
C ASN A 263 -60.86 -5.17 -7.82
N GLN A 264 -60.94 -6.24 -7.02
CA GLN A 264 -60.94 -7.60 -7.56
C GLN A 264 -62.40 -8.01 -7.83
N SER A 265 -62.88 -7.57 -8.99
CA SER A 265 -64.15 -8.00 -9.58
C SER A 265 -64.07 -9.48 -9.95
N PRO A 266 -65.10 -10.29 -9.68
CA PRO A 266 -65.20 -11.67 -10.14
C PRO A 266 -65.79 -11.72 -11.56
N ALA A 267 -64.93 -11.87 -12.56
CA ALA A 267 -65.24 -12.32 -13.93
C ALA A 267 -63.88 -12.68 -14.55
N GLU A 268 -63.65 -13.84 -15.17
CA GLU A 268 -64.47 -14.50 -16.18
C GLU A 268 -63.92 -15.93 -16.33
N GLU A 269 -64.78 -16.94 -16.17
CA GLU A 269 -64.46 -18.33 -16.50
C GLU A 269 -64.36 -18.47 -18.02
N THR A 270 -63.18 -18.82 -18.53
CA THR A 270 -63.01 -19.26 -19.92
C THR A 270 -63.14 -20.78 -19.99
N PRO A 271 -64.08 -21.34 -20.79
CA PRO A 271 -64.24 -22.79 -20.94
C PRO A 271 -63.08 -23.39 -21.72
N GLN A 272 -62.48 -24.41 -21.12
CA GLN A 272 -61.41 -25.21 -21.70
C GLN A 272 -61.99 -26.17 -22.74
N GLN A 273 -61.89 -25.79 -24.03
CA GLN A 273 -62.18 -26.69 -25.14
C GLN A 273 -61.11 -27.77 -25.22
N ARG A 274 -61.54 -29.00 -24.91
CA ARG A 274 -60.86 -30.26 -25.16
C ARG A 274 -60.91 -30.53 -26.68
N LEU A 275 -59.76 -30.63 -27.33
CA LEU A 275 -59.65 -31.26 -28.64
C LEU A 275 -58.91 -32.58 -28.48
N ASP A 276 -59.57 -33.61 -29.00
CA ASP A 276 -59.10 -34.98 -29.20
C ASP A 276 -58.03 -35.07 -30.30
#